data_AF-A0A8H7SEQ3-F1
#
_entry.id   AF-A0A8H7SEQ3-F1
#
_cell.length_a   1.000
_cell.length_b   1.000
_cell.length_c   1.000
_cell.angle_alpha   90.00
_cell.angle_beta   90.00
_cell.angle_gamma   90.00
#
_symmetry.space_group_name_H-M   'P 1'
#
loop_
_entity.id
_entity.type
_entity.pdbx_description
1 polymer ?
#
loop_
_entity_poly.entity_id
_entity_poly.type
_entity_poly.pdbx_seq_one_letter_code
_entity_poly.pdbx_strand_id
1 'polypeptide(L)'
;MNDSVSILVAVFLILVALRWMLGGSQQLPGQQPGQRRAPARRPQHRATPQMVEMVRNVFPNIPVAAIVADLQRTGSVETTIDNALRDGGLPLPPPVTPPSPPSNSNGSSSSSGAQKPSNYTNLMNRYKIDAETKDSSSEPEEPAKIWENSPDKRQETLRKRKEFMVLQARRKMLEKQQQKVKEAEPVATSSSSSVVPDIGKVEEEMEEAGYDEMSVEQLNSLSPEERRRHLLEAVERRAPGQ
;
A
#
# COMPACT_ATOMS: atom_id res chain seq x y z
N MET A 1 -43.52 -53.49 3.38
CA MET A 1 -42.42 -52.97 2.52
C MET A 1 -42.38 -51.44 2.53
N ASN A 2 -43.53 -50.78 2.45
CA ASN A 2 -43.60 -49.31 2.38
C ASN A 2 -43.14 -48.61 3.68
N ASP A 3 -43.46 -49.18 4.85
CA ASP A 3 -42.99 -48.63 6.14
C ASP A 3 -41.47 -48.66 6.30
N SER A 4 -40.84 -49.77 5.91
CA SER A 4 -39.37 -49.89 5.96
C SER A 4 -38.70 -48.87 5.04
N VAL A 5 -39.31 -48.57 3.89
CA VAL A 5 -38.82 -47.54 2.95
C VAL A 5 -39.00 -46.13 3.55
N SER A 6 -40.15 -45.84 4.15
CA SER A 6 -40.40 -44.55 4.83
C SER A 6 -39.41 -44.32 5.99
N ILE A 7 -39.13 -45.35 6.78
CA ILE A 7 -38.17 -45.28 7.89
C ILE A 7 -36.75 -45.01 7.36
N LEU A 8 -36.33 -45.67 6.27
CA LEU A 8 -35.02 -45.43 5.65
C LEU A 8 -34.89 -44.00 5.11
N VAL A 9 -35.94 -43.47 4.49
CA VAL A 9 -35.98 -42.09 3.98
C VAL A 9 -35.92 -41.08 5.13
N ALA A 10 -36.67 -41.32 6.22
CA ALA A 10 -36.67 -40.44 7.40
C ALA A 10 -35.29 -40.42 8.09
N VAL A 11 -34.66 -41.57 8.28
CA VAL A 11 -33.31 -41.67 8.87
C VAL A 11 -32.27 -41.00 7.98
N PHE A 12 -32.39 -41.12 6.65
CA PHE A 12 -31.51 -40.45 5.71
C PHE A 12 -31.64 -38.92 5.77
N LEU A 13 -32.86 -38.39 5.81
CA LEU A 13 -33.08 -36.94 5.94
C LEU A 13 -32.59 -36.38 7.28
N ILE A 14 -32.77 -37.13 8.36
CA ILE A 14 -32.25 -36.77 9.69
C ILE A 14 -30.72 -36.77 9.69
N LEU A 15 -30.07 -37.76 9.05
CA LEU A 15 -28.62 -37.78 8.89
C LEU A 15 -28.09 -36.63 8.03
N VAL A 16 -28.79 -36.25 6.96
CA VAL A 16 -28.43 -35.10 6.11
C VAL A 16 -28.59 -33.79 6.89
N ALA A 17 -29.66 -33.64 7.67
CA ALA A 17 -29.86 -32.48 8.53
C ALA A 17 -28.80 -32.40 9.65
N LEU A 18 -28.45 -33.52 10.29
CA LEU A 18 -27.38 -33.60 11.27
C LEU A 18 -26.00 -33.35 10.64
N ARG A 19 -25.76 -33.84 9.42
CA ARG A 19 -24.53 -33.57 8.67
C ARG A 19 -24.37 -32.08 8.35
N TRP A 20 -25.48 -31.38 8.10
CA TRP A 20 -25.50 -29.96 7.82
C TRP A 20 -25.42 -29.10 9.09
N MET A 21 -26.05 -29.57 10.18
CA MET A 21 -26.10 -28.86 11.47
C MET A 21 -24.88 -29.11 12.37
N LEU A 22 -24.21 -30.26 12.23
CA LEU A 22 -23.04 -30.65 13.04
C LEU A 22 -21.72 -30.67 12.23
N GLY A 23 -21.80 -30.53 10.92
CA GLY A 23 -20.67 -30.73 9.98
C GLY A 23 -20.53 -29.59 8.98
N GLY A 24 -20.39 -28.37 9.47
CA GLY A 24 -19.90 -27.25 8.68
C GLY A 24 -18.50 -27.55 8.13
N SER A 25 -18.43 -27.70 6.81
CA SER A 25 -17.22 -27.73 5.97
C SER A 25 -16.27 -28.92 6.12
N GLN A 26 -16.59 -30.03 5.43
CA GLN A 26 -15.54 -30.81 4.76
C GLN A 26 -15.72 -30.62 3.25
N GLN A 27 -14.98 -29.66 2.70
CA GLN A 27 -14.82 -29.51 1.25
C GLN A 27 -13.92 -30.65 0.76
N LEU A 28 -14.46 -31.53 -0.08
CA LEU A 28 -13.65 -32.43 -0.88
C LEU A 28 -12.67 -31.62 -1.74
N PRO A 29 -11.41 -32.07 -1.92
CA PRO A 29 -10.49 -31.45 -2.84
C PRO A 29 -10.92 -31.75 -4.28
N GLY A 30 -11.75 -30.86 -4.83
CA GLY A 30 -11.91 -30.72 -6.27
C GLY A 30 -10.56 -30.37 -6.88
N GLN A 31 -10.04 -31.30 -7.65
CA GLN A 31 -8.81 -31.23 -8.43
C GLN A 31 -8.89 -30.06 -9.42
N GLN A 32 -8.34 -28.90 -9.04
CA GLN A 32 -8.04 -27.80 -9.94
C GLN A 32 -6.53 -27.81 -10.23
N PRO A 33 -6.09 -28.18 -11.45
CA PRO A 33 -4.70 -28.01 -11.84
C PRO A 33 -4.48 -26.52 -12.16
N GLY A 34 -3.55 -25.85 -11.48
CA GLY A 34 -3.05 -24.56 -11.97
C GLY A 34 -2.84 -23.43 -10.96
N GLN A 35 -3.00 -23.64 -9.65
CA GLN A 35 -2.58 -22.63 -8.66
C GLN A 35 -1.55 -23.21 -7.70
N ARG A 36 -0.28 -23.09 -8.09
CA ARG A 36 0.82 -23.05 -7.12
C ARG A 36 0.55 -21.86 -6.21
N ARG A 37 -0.11 -22.09 -5.06
CA ARG A 37 -0.15 -21.11 -3.97
C ARG A 37 1.30 -20.75 -3.68
N ALA A 38 1.74 -19.58 -4.13
CA ALA A 38 2.98 -19.00 -3.64
C ALA A 38 2.87 -18.97 -2.11
N PRO A 39 3.89 -19.43 -1.36
CA PRO A 39 3.83 -19.43 0.09
C PRO A 39 3.52 -18.00 0.53
N ALA A 40 2.44 -17.84 1.29
CA ALA A 40 2.07 -16.55 1.86
C ALA A 40 3.31 -16.01 2.57
N ARG A 41 3.92 -14.94 2.04
CA ARG A 41 5.05 -14.27 2.67
C ARG A 41 4.55 -13.79 4.02
N ARG A 42 4.91 -14.51 5.09
CA ARG A 42 4.61 -14.10 6.46
C ARG A 42 5.27 -12.73 6.66
N PRO A 43 4.58 -11.76 7.29
CA PRO A 43 5.16 -10.47 7.59
C PRO A 43 6.46 -10.71 8.35
N GLN A 44 7.59 -10.29 7.77
CA GLN A 44 8.88 -10.39 8.43
C GLN A 44 8.96 -9.25 9.44
N HIS A 45 9.07 -9.60 10.71
CA HIS A 45 9.30 -8.63 11.77
C HIS A 45 10.73 -8.09 11.69
N ARG A 46 10.95 -6.85 12.13
CA ARG A 46 12.29 -6.29 12.21
C ARG A 46 12.99 -6.84 13.46
N ALA A 47 14.05 -7.61 13.28
CA ALA A 47 14.92 -8.01 14.38
C ALA A 47 15.83 -6.84 14.77
N THR A 48 15.71 -6.35 16.00
CA THR A 48 16.61 -5.31 16.53
C THR A 48 17.88 -5.96 17.09
N PRO A 49 19.03 -5.27 17.08
CA PRO A 49 20.28 -5.80 17.63
C PRO A 49 20.16 -6.09 19.13
N GLN A 50 19.37 -5.30 19.87
CA GLN A 50 19.10 -5.52 21.29
C GLN A 50 18.37 -6.84 21.56
N MET A 51 17.39 -7.19 20.73
CA MET A 51 16.69 -8.48 20.84
C MET A 51 17.63 -9.67 20.61
N VAL A 52 18.58 -9.51 19.68
CA VAL A 52 19.58 -10.54 19.37
C VAL A 52 20.56 -10.74 20.54
N GLU A 53 21.03 -9.65 21.14
CA GLU A 53 21.93 -9.69 22.30
C GLU A 53 21.27 -10.38 23.51
N MET A 54 20.00 -10.10 23.78
CA MET A 54 19.26 -10.76 24.86
C MET A 54 19.21 -12.28 24.68
N VAL A 55 18.85 -12.75 23.47
CA VAL A 55 18.83 -14.20 23.19
C VAL A 55 20.23 -14.80 23.27
N ARG A 56 21.26 -14.08 22.79
CA ARG A 56 22.66 -14.53 22.82
C ARG A 56 23.20 -14.69 24.25
N ASN A 57 22.77 -13.82 25.18
CA ASN A 57 23.17 -13.92 26.59
C ASN A 57 22.64 -15.19 27.25
N VAL A 58 21.46 -15.66 26.85
CA VAL A 58 20.86 -16.91 27.34
C VAL A 58 21.44 -18.13 26.62
N PHE A 59 21.67 -18.00 25.30
CA PHE A 59 22.15 -19.09 24.44
C PHE A 59 23.43 -18.70 23.69
N PRO A 60 24.62 -18.81 24.33
CA PRO A 60 25.88 -18.46 23.68
C PRO A 60 26.27 -19.42 22.54
N ASN A 61 25.70 -20.64 22.54
CA ASN A 61 26.00 -21.68 21.56
C ASN A 61 25.16 -21.57 20.27
N ILE A 62 24.14 -20.71 20.24
CA ILE A 62 23.27 -20.55 19.06
C ILE A 62 23.84 -19.45 18.15
N PRO A 63 23.98 -19.71 16.83
CA PRO A 63 24.53 -18.72 15.92
C PRO A 63 23.58 -17.53 15.75
N VAL A 64 24.17 -16.33 15.68
CA VAL A 64 23.45 -15.05 15.52
C VAL A 64 22.52 -15.05 14.31
N ALA A 65 22.92 -15.70 13.21
CA ALA A 65 22.09 -15.81 12.00
C ALA A 65 20.77 -16.56 12.25
N ALA A 66 20.79 -17.61 13.07
CA ALA A 66 19.59 -18.37 13.41
C ALA A 66 18.67 -17.59 14.37
N ILE A 67 19.26 -16.84 15.31
CA ILE A 67 18.54 -15.93 16.20
C ILE A 67 17.82 -14.85 15.41
N VAL A 68 18.50 -14.19 14.48
CA VAL A 68 17.91 -13.15 13.63
C VAL A 68 16.78 -13.72 12.76
N ALA A 69 16.98 -14.90 12.16
CA ALA A 69 15.97 -15.54 11.33
C ALA A 69 14.71 -15.90 12.14
N ASP A 70 14.86 -16.43 13.35
CA ASP A 70 13.71 -16.75 14.20
C ASP A 70 13.05 -15.47 14.74
N LEU A 71 13.80 -14.44 15.15
CA LEU A 71 13.23 -13.15 15.57
C LEU A 71 12.48 -12.44 14.43
N GLN A 72 12.91 -12.59 13.18
CA GLN A 72 12.16 -12.09 12.03
C GLN A 72 10.84 -12.84 11.82
N ARG A 73 10.76 -14.10 12.27
CA ARG A 73 9.58 -14.96 12.18
C ARG A 73 8.62 -14.76 13.36
N THR A 74 9.13 -14.65 14.58
CA THR A 74 8.35 -14.55 15.83
C THR A 74 8.05 -13.11 16.22
N GLY A 75 8.97 -12.18 15.95
CA GLY A 75 8.89 -10.79 16.41
C GLY A 75 9.05 -10.59 17.92
N SER A 76 9.37 -11.63 18.68
CA SER A 76 9.51 -11.58 20.15
C SER A 76 10.66 -12.43 20.65
N VAL A 77 11.42 -11.88 21.60
CA VAL A 77 12.55 -12.54 22.26
C VAL A 77 12.08 -13.77 23.05
N GLU A 78 11.00 -13.63 23.81
CA GLU A 78 10.46 -14.69 24.67
C GLU A 78 10.05 -15.93 23.85
N THR A 79 9.38 -15.71 22.72
CA THR A 79 8.98 -16.79 21.82
C THR A 79 10.19 -17.47 21.18
N THR A 80 11.23 -16.70 20.84
CA THR A 80 12.47 -17.25 20.30
C THR A 80 13.26 -18.04 21.35
N ILE A 81 13.22 -17.62 22.62
CA ILE A 81 13.80 -18.38 23.74
C ILE A 81 13.05 -19.70 23.93
N ASP A 82 11.72 -19.69 23.94
CA ASP A 82 10.91 -20.92 24.06
C ASP A 82 11.17 -21.88 22.88
N ASN A 83 11.21 -21.38 21.64
CA ASN A 83 11.56 -22.19 20.47
C ASN A 83 12.95 -22.83 20.60
N ALA A 84 13.95 -22.05 21.03
CA ALA A 84 15.31 -22.54 21.24
C ALA A 84 15.37 -23.65 22.31
N LEU A 85 14.56 -23.56 23.36
CA LEU A 85 14.47 -24.59 24.40
C LEU A 85 13.75 -25.85 23.91
N ARG A 86 12.67 -25.70 23.13
CA ARG A 86 11.89 -26.82 22.60
C ARG A 86 12.68 -27.67 21.63
N ASP A 87 13.36 -27.02 20.70
CA ASP A 87 14.06 -27.68 19.59
C ASP A 87 15.54 -27.98 19.91
N GLY A 88 16.03 -27.54 21.08
CA GLY A 88 17.45 -27.62 21.45
C GLY A 88 18.36 -26.75 20.57
N GLY A 89 17.79 -25.79 19.85
CA GLY A 89 18.49 -24.94 18.89
C GLY A 89 17.50 -24.18 17.99
N LEU A 90 18.00 -23.30 17.13
CA LEU A 90 17.18 -22.58 16.15
C LEU A 90 17.49 -23.06 14.73
N PRO A 91 16.49 -23.15 13.84
CA PRO A 91 16.71 -23.55 12.45
C PRO A 91 17.62 -22.53 11.75
N LEU A 92 18.70 -23.00 11.13
CA LEU A 92 19.59 -22.13 10.36
C LEU A 92 18.85 -21.62 9.11
N PRO A 93 18.88 -20.31 8.83
CA PRO A 93 18.36 -19.79 7.58
C PRO A 93 19.17 -20.37 6.40
N PRO A 94 18.53 -20.58 5.24
CA PRO A 94 19.27 -20.96 4.03
C PRO A 94 20.32 -19.89 3.71
N PRO A 95 21.48 -20.27 3.14
CA PRO A 95 22.53 -19.32 2.81
C PRO A 95 21.97 -18.27 1.85
N VAL A 96 22.17 -17.00 2.20
CA VAL A 96 21.80 -15.87 1.37
C VAL A 96 22.73 -15.90 0.15
N THR A 97 22.26 -16.43 -0.98
CA THR A 97 22.95 -16.22 -2.24
C THR A 97 22.84 -14.73 -2.57
N PRO A 98 23.95 -14.00 -2.71
CA PRO A 98 23.88 -12.59 -3.10
C PRO A 98 23.16 -12.50 -4.44
N PRO A 99 22.23 -11.56 -4.63
CA PRO A 99 21.65 -11.31 -5.94
C PRO A 99 22.80 -10.97 -6.90
N SER A 100 22.91 -11.73 -8.00
CA SER A 100 23.79 -11.36 -9.11
C SER A 100 23.51 -9.89 -9.47
N PRO A 101 24.56 -9.07 -9.69
CA PRO A 101 24.35 -7.68 -10.07
C PRO A 101 23.47 -7.63 -11.34
N PRO A 102 22.44 -6.76 -11.38
CA PRO A 102 21.67 -6.58 -12.59
C PRO A 102 22.61 -6.03 -13.69
N SER A 103 22.64 -6.69 -14.84
CA SER A 103 23.25 -6.13 -16.04
C SER A 103 22.55 -4.80 -16.34
N ASN A 104 23.32 -3.70 -16.40
CA ASN A 104 22.83 -2.37 -16.78
C ASN A 104 22.09 -2.43 -18.13
N SER A 105 20.77 -2.41 -18.10
CA SER A 105 19.96 -1.81 -19.16
C SER A 105 19.38 -0.51 -18.62
N ASN A 106 19.74 0.60 -19.27
CA ASN A 106 19.18 1.91 -19.02
C ASN A 106 17.64 1.84 -19.05
N GLY A 107 16.99 2.15 -17.92
CA GLY A 107 15.54 2.17 -17.83
C GLY A 107 15.04 2.62 -16.46
N SER A 108 14.83 3.93 -16.33
CA SER A 108 13.83 4.60 -15.47
C SER A 108 13.83 4.30 -13.97
N SER A 109 14.10 5.35 -13.18
CA SER A 109 13.79 5.45 -11.76
C SER A 109 12.36 5.00 -11.45
N SER A 110 12.22 3.83 -10.82
CA SER A 110 10.97 3.41 -10.21
C SER A 110 11.16 3.30 -8.69
N SER A 111 10.45 4.18 -7.99
CA SER A 111 10.19 4.04 -6.57
C SER A 111 9.61 2.65 -6.28
N SER A 112 9.99 2.08 -5.14
CA SER A 112 9.60 0.75 -4.67
C SER A 112 8.09 0.62 -4.48
N GLY A 113 7.36 0.39 -5.57
CA GLY A 113 5.95 0.02 -5.60
C GLY A 113 5.82 -1.42 -6.06
N ALA A 114 5.46 -2.32 -5.13
CA ALA A 114 5.17 -3.72 -5.41
C ALA A 114 4.28 -3.86 -6.67
N GLN A 115 4.87 -4.38 -7.75
CA GLN A 115 4.18 -4.69 -8.99
C GLN A 115 3.21 -5.86 -8.73
N LYS A 116 1.98 -5.53 -8.31
CA LYS A 116 0.86 -6.48 -8.32
C LYS A 116 0.53 -6.77 -9.78
N PRO A 117 0.20 -8.02 -10.16
CA PRO A 117 -0.21 -8.31 -11.53
C PRO A 117 -1.42 -7.43 -11.87
N SER A 118 -1.22 -6.52 -12.82
CA SER A 118 -2.21 -5.55 -13.30
C SER A 118 -3.22 -6.23 -14.23
N ASN A 119 -3.84 -7.31 -13.79
CA ASN A 119 -4.93 -7.97 -14.52
C ASN A 119 -6.27 -7.22 -14.36
N TYR A 120 -6.30 -6.12 -13.60
CA TYR A 120 -7.46 -5.24 -13.49
C TYR A 120 -7.07 -3.87 -14.00
N THR A 121 -7.45 -3.58 -15.25
CA THR A 121 -7.25 -2.27 -15.91
C THR A 121 -7.83 -1.11 -15.09
N ASN A 122 -8.88 -1.35 -14.30
CA ASN A 122 -9.57 -0.30 -13.52
C ASN A 122 -9.94 -0.78 -12.11
N LEU A 123 -9.74 0.09 -11.10
CA LEU A 123 -10.16 -0.16 -9.72
C LEU A 123 -11.69 -0.32 -9.60
N MET A 124 -12.46 0.37 -10.44
CA MET A 124 -13.92 0.22 -10.53
C MET A 124 -14.30 -1.25 -10.78
N ASN A 125 -13.66 -1.90 -11.75
CA ASN A 125 -13.94 -3.29 -12.11
C ASN A 125 -13.51 -4.27 -11.01
N ARG A 126 -12.41 -3.96 -10.32
CA ARG A 126 -11.92 -4.79 -9.20
C ARG A 126 -12.91 -4.79 -8.04
N TYR A 127 -13.53 -3.64 -7.76
CA TYR A 127 -14.47 -3.48 -6.65
C TYR A 127 -15.94 -3.59 -7.08
N LYS A 128 -16.22 -3.86 -8.37
CA LYS A 128 -17.58 -3.94 -8.94
C LYS A 128 -18.42 -2.72 -8.56
N ILE A 129 -17.82 -1.54 -8.69
CA ILE A 129 -18.47 -0.26 -8.39
C ILE A 129 -19.19 0.19 -9.66
N ASP A 130 -20.52 0.15 -9.64
CA ASP A 130 -21.34 0.68 -10.72
C ASP A 130 -21.31 2.22 -10.67
N ALA A 131 -20.75 2.83 -11.71
CA ALA A 131 -20.56 4.28 -11.76
C ALA A 131 -21.90 5.04 -11.92
N GLU A 132 -22.78 4.54 -12.79
CA GLU A 132 -24.05 5.21 -13.12
C GLU A 132 -25.03 5.25 -11.94
N THR A 133 -25.02 4.22 -11.10
CA THR A 133 -25.93 4.10 -9.96
C THR A 133 -25.47 4.91 -8.74
N LYS A 134 -24.18 5.26 -8.64
CA LYS A 134 -23.62 6.00 -7.49
C LYS A 134 -23.21 7.44 -7.78
N ASP A 135 -23.07 7.86 -9.04
CA ASP A 135 -22.83 9.26 -9.39
C ASP A 135 -24.12 10.11 -9.40
N SER A 136 -25.30 9.47 -9.43
CA SER A 136 -26.62 10.13 -9.40
C SER A 136 -27.18 10.38 -7.99
N SER A 137 -26.53 9.84 -6.96
CA SER A 137 -26.87 10.08 -5.57
C SER A 137 -25.77 10.95 -4.95
N SER A 138 -26.20 12.01 -4.28
CA SER A 138 -25.48 12.90 -3.35
C SER A 138 -24.05 12.49 -2.98
N GLU A 139 -23.18 13.51 -2.92
CA GLU A 139 -21.90 13.53 -2.19
C GLU A 139 -21.69 12.30 -1.28
N PRO A 140 -20.74 11.41 -1.62
CA PRO A 140 -20.65 10.14 -0.93
C PRO A 140 -20.37 10.43 0.54
N GLU A 141 -21.26 9.99 1.42
CA GLU A 141 -21.12 10.17 2.87
C GLU A 141 -19.82 9.51 3.34
N GLU A 142 -18.99 10.22 4.12
CA GLU A 142 -17.77 9.64 4.67
C GLU A 142 -18.16 8.50 5.63
N PRO A 143 -17.76 7.24 5.35
CA PRO A 143 -18.12 6.14 6.23
C PRO A 143 -17.45 6.33 7.59
N ALA A 144 -18.22 6.15 8.66
CA ALA A 144 -17.74 6.31 10.03
C ALA A 144 -16.44 5.54 10.26
N LYS A 145 -15.45 6.22 10.83
CA LYS A 145 -14.09 5.71 11.08
C LYS A 145 -14.02 4.87 12.35
N ILE A 146 -15.00 3.99 12.55
CA ILE A 146 -15.15 3.14 13.74
C ILE A 146 -14.91 1.69 13.32
N TRP A 147 -14.06 1.00 14.08
CA TRP A 147 -13.79 -0.41 13.87
C TRP A 147 -14.87 -1.24 14.55
N GLU A 148 -15.69 -1.91 13.75
CA GLU A 148 -16.80 -2.70 14.28
C GLU A 148 -16.32 -3.95 15.03
N ASN A 149 -17.07 -4.35 16.06
CA ASN A 149 -16.74 -5.48 16.94
C ASN A 149 -17.01 -6.83 16.27
N SER A 150 -17.97 -6.92 15.35
CA SER A 150 -18.23 -8.16 14.60
C SER A 150 -17.42 -8.23 13.31
N PRO A 151 -16.90 -9.41 12.93
CA PRO A 151 -16.06 -9.58 11.75
C PRO A 151 -16.79 -9.23 10.45
N ASP A 152 -18.08 -9.59 10.34
CA ASP A 152 -18.86 -9.37 9.12
C ASP A 152 -19.11 -7.88 8.86
N LYS A 153 -19.57 -7.14 9.89
CA LYS A 153 -19.80 -5.71 9.75
C LYS A 153 -18.51 -4.92 9.54
N ARG A 154 -17.40 -5.39 10.11
CA ARG A 154 -16.06 -4.85 9.83
C ARG A 154 -15.65 -5.05 8.37
N GLN A 155 -15.97 -6.19 7.76
CA GLN A 155 -15.71 -6.39 6.34
C GLN A 155 -16.55 -5.44 5.48
N GLU A 156 -17.82 -5.24 5.84
CA GLU A 156 -18.73 -4.33 5.14
C GLU A 156 -18.26 -2.87 5.22
N THR A 157 -17.90 -2.39 6.41
CA THR A 157 -17.35 -1.03 6.60
C THR A 157 -16.06 -0.82 5.81
N LEU A 158 -15.16 -1.81 5.79
CA LEU A 158 -13.95 -1.75 4.98
C LEU A 158 -14.23 -1.75 3.47
N ARG A 159 -15.27 -2.48 3.01
CA ARG A 159 -15.70 -2.43 1.60
C ARG A 159 -16.25 -1.05 1.26
N LYS A 160 -17.19 -0.54 2.04
CA LYS A 160 -17.78 0.80 1.88
C LYS A 160 -16.70 1.89 1.83
N ARG A 161 -15.72 1.83 2.72
CA ARG A 161 -14.60 2.79 2.75
C ARG A 161 -13.69 2.70 1.53
N LYS A 162 -13.43 1.49 1.02
CA LYS A 162 -12.67 1.31 -0.23
C LYS A 162 -13.45 1.92 -1.39
N GLU A 163 -14.73 1.60 -1.52
CA GLU A 163 -15.60 2.14 -2.57
C GLU A 163 -15.64 3.67 -2.56
N PHE A 164 -15.86 4.26 -1.38
CA PHE A 164 -15.80 5.71 -1.16
C PHE A 164 -14.49 6.31 -1.69
N MET A 165 -13.35 5.73 -1.30
CA MET A 165 -12.03 6.20 -1.71
C MET A 165 -11.84 6.11 -3.22
N VAL A 166 -12.32 5.05 -3.88
CA VAL A 166 -12.15 4.94 -5.33
C VAL A 166 -13.01 5.97 -6.08
N LEU A 167 -14.23 6.23 -5.61
CA LEU A 167 -15.09 7.28 -6.19
C LEU A 167 -14.49 8.67 -6.00
N GLN A 168 -14.03 8.99 -4.78
CA GLN A 168 -13.37 10.26 -4.49
C GLN A 168 -12.11 10.45 -5.35
N ALA A 169 -11.28 9.41 -5.48
CA ALA A 169 -10.09 9.45 -6.32
C ALA A 169 -10.44 9.68 -7.80
N ARG A 170 -11.53 9.09 -8.30
CA ARG A 170 -12.02 9.29 -9.67
C ARG A 170 -12.45 10.74 -9.91
N ARG A 171 -13.24 11.33 -9.01
CA ARG A 171 -13.67 12.74 -9.13
C ARG A 171 -12.48 13.68 -9.17
N LYS A 172 -11.55 13.52 -8.21
CA LYS A 172 -10.30 14.30 -8.16
C LYS A 172 -9.43 14.13 -9.41
N MET A 173 -9.42 12.95 -10.03
CA MET A 173 -8.71 12.70 -11.28
C MET A 173 -9.35 13.44 -12.46
N LEU A 174 -10.69 13.47 -12.54
CA LEU A 174 -11.41 14.19 -13.59
C LEU A 174 -11.21 15.71 -13.48
N GLU A 175 -11.33 16.27 -12.28
CA GLU A 175 -11.08 17.69 -12.02
C GLU A 175 -9.66 18.11 -12.45
N LYS A 176 -8.64 17.31 -12.09
CA LYS A 176 -7.26 17.56 -12.49
C LYS A 176 -7.06 17.50 -14.00
N GLN A 177 -7.75 16.58 -14.68
CA GLN A 177 -7.69 16.50 -16.15
C GLN A 177 -8.32 17.74 -16.79
N GLN A 178 -9.46 18.21 -16.28
CA GLN A 178 -10.10 19.43 -16.76
C GLN A 178 -9.24 20.68 -16.53
N GLN A 179 -8.61 20.80 -15.36
CA GLN A 179 -7.67 21.88 -15.06
C GLN A 179 -6.48 21.86 -16.02
N LYS A 180 -5.88 20.68 -16.27
CA LYS A 180 -4.77 20.52 -17.19
C LYS A 180 -5.14 20.86 -18.64
N VAL A 181 -6.38 20.59 -19.06
CA VAL A 181 -6.89 20.98 -20.39
C VAL A 181 -7.13 22.50 -20.45
N LYS A 182 -7.67 23.10 -19.39
CA LYS A 182 -7.91 24.56 -19.31
C LYS A 182 -6.61 25.38 -19.26
N GLU A 183 -5.55 24.83 -18.67
CA GLU A 183 -4.22 25.46 -18.61
C GLU A 183 -3.43 25.31 -19.94
N ALA A 184 -3.87 24.41 -20.83
CA ALA A 184 -3.23 24.15 -22.12
C ALA A 184 -3.82 24.96 -23.30
N GLU A 185 -4.77 25.89 -23.06
CA GLU A 185 -5.23 26.85 -24.08
C GLU A 185 -4.58 28.22 -23.89
N PRO A 186 -3.57 28.60 -24.70
CA PRO A 186 -3.01 29.94 -24.69
C PRO A 186 -3.88 30.92 -25.48
N VAL A 187 -4.21 32.01 -24.79
CA VAL A 187 -4.79 33.26 -25.25
C VAL A 187 -4.04 33.81 -26.48
N ALA A 188 -4.70 33.79 -27.64
CA ALA A 188 -4.23 34.46 -28.85
C ALA A 188 -5.15 35.64 -29.18
N THR A 189 -5.16 36.69 -28.37
CA THR A 189 -5.55 38.06 -28.75
C THR A 189 -5.29 39.04 -27.61
N SER A 190 -4.20 39.80 -27.69
CA SER A 190 -4.16 41.24 -27.37
C SER A 190 -2.76 41.79 -27.63
N SER A 191 -2.69 42.60 -28.68
CA SER A 191 -1.60 43.47 -29.07
C SER A 191 -1.59 44.78 -28.28
N SER A 192 -0.43 45.44 -28.23
CA SER A 192 -0.14 46.83 -27.78
C SER A 192 -0.21 47.04 -26.26
N SER A 193 0.71 47.74 -25.58
CA SER A 193 1.46 48.93 -25.97
C SER A 193 2.73 49.05 -25.10
N SER A 194 3.82 49.45 -25.73
CA SER A 194 4.96 50.16 -25.15
C SER A 194 4.54 51.31 -24.24
N VAL A 195 5.18 51.51 -23.08
CA VAL A 195 5.63 52.79 -22.51
C VAL A 195 6.62 52.51 -21.37
N VAL A 196 7.78 53.16 -21.44
CA VAL A 196 8.80 53.32 -20.38
C VAL A 196 8.42 54.56 -19.54
N PRO A 197 8.55 54.50 -18.21
CA PRO A 197 9.43 55.46 -17.50
C PRO A 197 10.23 54.73 -16.41
N ASP A 198 11.57 54.80 -16.40
CA ASP A 198 12.38 55.81 -15.70
C ASP A 198 11.89 56.20 -14.30
N ILE A 199 12.80 56.03 -13.32
CA ILE A 199 12.93 56.66 -11.99
C ILE A 199 13.02 55.65 -10.84
N GLY A 200 14.15 55.71 -10.13
CA GLY A 200 14.16 55.52 -8.67
C GLY A 200 14.94 54.33 -8.14
N LYS A 201 16.26 54.52 -8.03
CA LYS A 201 17.18 53.68 -7.25
C LYS A 201 16.81 53.70 -5.76
N VAL A 202 16.45 52.53 -5.21
CA VAL A 202 16.61 52.18 -3.80
C VAL A 202 17.14 50.75 -3.77
N GLU A 203 18.43 50.62 -3.47
CA GLU A 203 19.10 49.37 -3.20
C GLU A 203 18.65 48.90 -1.80
N GLU A 204 17.71 47.96 -1.75
CA GLU A 204 17.58 47.03 -0.63
C GLU A 204 17.89 45.63 -1.18
N GLU A 205 19.06 45.12 -0.79
CA GLU A 205 19.49 43.76 -1.06
C GLU A 205 18.53 42.79 -0.32
N MET A 206 17.52 42.30 -1.03
CA MET A 206 16.80 41.09 -0.63
C MET A 206 17.64 39.90 -1.08
N GLU A 207 18.41 39.32 -0.17
CA GLU A 207 19.00 38.00 -0.37
C GLU A 207 17.87 37.02 -0.73
N GLU A 208 17.95 36.41 -1.92
CA GLU A 208 17.03 35.35 -2.36
C GLU A 208 17.15 34.16 -1.40
N ALA A 209 16.25 34.13 -0.41
CA ALA A 209 16.06 33.03 0.50
C ALA A 209 15.76 31.76 -0.29
N GLY A 210 16.62 30.74 -0.15
CA GLY A 210 16.42 29.45 -0.78
C GLY A 210 15.10 28.81 -0.36
N TYR A 211 14.69 27.75 -1.06
CA TYR A 211 13.45 27.02 -0.74
C TYR A 211 13.34 26.55 0.73
N ASP A 212 14.47 26.41 1.43
CA ASP A 212 14.56 26.08 2.87
C ASP A 212 14.32 27.28 3.81
N GLU A 213 14.40 28.51 3.33
CA GLU A 213 14.24 29.75 4.13
C GLU A 213 12.91 30.47 3.90
N MET A 214 12.16 30.10 2.86
CA MET A 214 10.83 30.68 2.60
C MET A 214 9.80 30.23 3.65
N SER A 215 9.04 31.19 4.18
CA SER A 215 7.98 30.93 5.17
C SER A 215 6.88 30.01 4.62
N VAL A 216 6.19 29.28 5.51
CA VAL A 216 5.16 28.29 5.15
C VAL A 216 4.01 28.92 4.33
N GLU A 217 3.67 30.17 4.58
CA GLU A 217 2.63 30.90 3.86
C GLU A 217 3.06 31.21 2.42
N GLN A 218 4.32 31.61 2.26
CA GLN A 218 4.94 31.92 0.98
C GLN A 218 5.06 30.65 0.12
N LEU A 219 5.48 29.53 0.72
CA LEU A 219 5.51 28.22 0.06
C LEU A 219 4.14 27.76 -0.43
N ASN A 220 3.06 28.11 0.27
CA ASN A 220 1.70 27.76 -0.13
C ASN A 220 1.14 28.67 -1.24
N SER A 221 1.62 29.91 -1.36
CA SER A 221 1.24 30.80 -2.46
C SER A 221 1.98 30.51 -3.77
N LEU A 222 3.11 29.82 -3.74
CA LEU A 222 3.88 29.49 -4.95
C LEU A 222 3.09 28.57 -5.88
N SER A 223 3.05 28.95 -7.16
CA SER A 223 2.52 28.11 -8.22
C SER A 223 3.39 26.85 -8.43
N PRO A 224 2.83 25.77 -9.01
CA PRO A 224 3.58 24.54 -9.25
C PRO A 224 4.84 24.72 -10.12
N GLU A 225 4.80 25.65 -11.08
CA GLU A 225 5.92 25.96 -11.97
C GLU A 225 7.03 26.75 -11.24
N GLU A 226 6.67 27.71 -10.39
CA GLU A 226 7.64 28.46 -9.57
C GLU A 226 8.36 27.55 -8.57
N ARG A 227 7.62 26.66 -7.91
CA ARG A 227 8.19 25.65 -7.02
C ARG A 227 9.19 24.75 -7.73
N ARG A 228 8.89 24.36 -8.98
CA ARG A 228 9.79 23.53 -9.80
C ARG A 228 11.06 24.27 -10.17
N ARG A 229 10.98 25.56 -10.50
CA ARG A 229 12.14 26.39 -10.82
C ARG A 229 13.07 26.54 -9.63
N HIS A 230 12.54 26.87 -8.46
CA HIS A 230 13.35 26.94 -7.23
C HIS A 230 14.03 25.61 -6.90
N LEU A 231 13.36 24.48 -7.15
CA LEU A 231 13.95 23.16 -6.91
C LEU A 231 15.11 22.89 -7.89
N LEU A 232 14.96 23.26 -9.16
CA LEU A 232 16.05 23.14 -10.15
C LEU A 232 17.24 24.03 -9.79
N GLU A 233 16.99 25.27 -9.38
CA GLU A 233 18.03 26.20 -8.93
C GLU A 233 18.78 25.66 -7.68
N ALA A 234 18.05 25.06 -6.73
CA ALA A 234 18.66 24.42 -5.57
C ALA A 234 19.53 23.21 -5.94
N VAL A 235 19.15 22.45 -6.98
CA VAL A 235 19.94 21.33 -7.51
C VAL A 235 21.18 21.83 -8.25
N GLU A 236 21.06 22.90 -9.03
CA GLU A 236 22.19 23.54 -9.72
C GLU A 236 23.21 24.12 -8.72
N ARG A 237 22.76 24.80 -7.66
CA ARG A 237 23.65 25.22 -6.56
C ARG A 237 24.33 24.05 -5.86
N ARG A 238 23.64 22.90 -5.74
CA ARG A 238 24.17 21.69 -5.06
C ARG A 238 25.10 20.86 -5.94
N ALA A 239 25.20 21.15 -7.24
CA ALA A 239 26.17 20.51 -8.13
C ALA A 239 27.49 21.30 -8.09
N PRO A 240 28.50 20.92 -7.26
CA PRO A 240 29.82 21.50 -7.40
C PRO A 240 30.38 21.10 -8.77
N GLY A 241 30.84 22.10 -9.53
CA GLY A 241 31.42 21.90 -10.86
C GLY A 241 32.50 20.81 -10.87
N GLN A 242 32.45 19.97 -11.91
CA GLN A 242 33.65 19.32 -12.44
C GLN A 242 34.46 20.33 -13.25
#